data_AF-A0A7N2LBE9-F1
#
_entry.id   AF-A0A7N2LBE9-F1
#
_cell.length_a   1.000
_cell.length_b   1.000
_cell.length_c   1.000
_cell.angle_alpha   90.00
_cell.angle_beta   90.00
_cell.angle_gamma   90.00
#
_symmetry.space_group_name_H-M   'P 1'
#
loop_
_entity.id
_entity.type
_entity.pdbx_description
1 polymer ?
#
loop_
_entity_poly.entity_id
_entity_poly.type
_entity_poly.pdbx_seq_one_letter_code
_entity_poly.pdbx_strand_id
1 'polypeptide(L)'
;MALIEVPTPVAVFISAAVFALAHLTPGEFPQLFVLGTALGFSYAQTRNLLTPITIHAFWNSGVILLLTFLQLQGYDIKELLQAT
;
A
#
# COMPACT_ATOMS: atom_id res chain seq x y z
N MET A 1 -11.22 -29.95 -16.30
CA MET A 1 -9.94 -29.32 -15.94
C MET A 1 -10.22 -28.32 -14.83
N ALA A 2 -10.12 -28.73 -13.57
CA ALA A 2 -10.24 -27.82 -12.44
C ALA A 2 -8.92 -27.05 -12.36
N LEU A 3 -8.93 -25.76 -12.70
CA LEU A 3 -7.82 -24.90 -12.35
C LEU A 3 -7.78 -24.84 -10.83
N ILE A 4 -6.60 -25.02 -10.24
CA ILE A 4 -6.41 -24.86 -8.80
C ILE A 4 -6.63 -23.37 -8.52
N GLU A 5 -7.83 -22.99 -8.07
CA GLU A 5 -8.11 -21.62 -7.69
C GLU A 5 -7.49 -21.34 -6.32
N VAL A 6 -6.51 -20.44 -6.29
CA VAL A 6 -5.92 -19.97 -5.03
C VAL A 6 -6.99 -19.22 -4.24
N PRO A 7 -7.23 -19.54 -2.95
CA PRO A 7 -8.21 -18.83 -2.14
C PRO A 7 -7.93 -17.32 -2.10
N THR A 8 -8.98 -16.50 -2.23
CA THR A 8 -8.87 -15.03 -2.29
C THR A 8 -7.96 -14.44 -1.20
N PRO A 9 -8.08 -14.81 0.09
CA PRO A 9 -7.20 -14.24 1.12
C PRO A 9 -5.72 -14.54 0.88
N VAL A 10 -5.40 -15.75 0.41
CA VAL A 10 -4.03 -16.17 0.10
C VAL A 10 -3.49 -15.37 -1.10
N ALA A 11 -4.29 -15.21 -2.15
CA ALA A 11 -3.92 -14.42 -3.32
C ALA A 11 -3.67 -12.95 -2.94
N VAL A 12 -4.50 -12.37 -2.06
CA VAL A 12 -4.35 -10.99 -1.56
C VAL A 12 -3.05 -10.85 -0.76
N PHE A 13 -2.77 -11.74 0.18
CA PHE A 13 -1.54 -11.64 0.98
C PHE A 13 -0.27 -11.81 0.15
N ILE A 14 -0.25 -12.74 -0.80
CA ILE A 14 0.88 -12.90 -1.72
C ILE A 14 1.07 -11.63 -2.55
N SER A 15 -0.02 -11.11 -3.13
CA SER A 15 0.03 -9.88 -3.94
C SER A 15 0.49 -8.66 -3.12
N ALA A 16 0.03 -8.54 -1.88
CA ALA A 16 0.43 -7.46 -0.97
C ALA A 16 1.92 -7.54 -0.60
N ALA A 17 2.44 -8.76 -0.37
CA ALA A 17 3.87 -8.96 -0.11
C ALA A 17 4.72 -8.59 -1.33
N VAL A 18 4.33 -9.05 -2.53
CA VAL A 18 5.01 -8.69 -3.78
C VAL A 18 4.97 -7.18 -4.03
N PHE A 19 3.81 -6.55 -3.83
CA PHE A 19 3.65 -5.10 -3.93
C PHE A 19 4.62 -4.37 -2.99
N ALA A 20 4.66 -4.72 -1.70
CA ALA A 20 5.55 -4.08 -0.74
C ALA A 20 7.04 -4.27 -1.08
N LEU A 21 7.44 -5.47 -1.50
CA LEU A 21 8.82 -5.75 -1.90
C LEU A 21 9.23 -5.00 -3.17
N ALA A 22 8.32 -4.78 -4.11
CA ALA A 22 8.59 -4.07 -5.36
C ALA A 22 8.90 -2.58 -5.16
N HIS A 23 8.61 -2.00 -3.99
CA HIS A 23 8.93 -0.60 -3.68
C HIS A 23 10.39 -0.41 -3.24
N LEU A 24 11.11 -1.49 -2.92
CA LEU A 24 12.53 -1.46 -2.55
C LEU A 24 12.85 -0.52 -1.37
N THR A 25 11.87 -0.29 -0.49
CA THR A 25 11.96 0.52 0.73
C THR A 25 11.67 -0.34 1.97
N PRO A 26 12.67 -1.06 2.53
CA PRO A 26 12.42 -2.03 3.60
C PRO A 26 11.71 -1.46 4.85
N GLY A 27 12.02 -0.24 5.26
CA GLY A 27 11.37 0.44 6.39
C GLY A 27 9.89 0.73 6.16
N GLU A 28 9.46 0.81 4.90
CA GLU A 28 8.06 1.05 4.53
C GLU A 28 7.28 -0.25 4.32
N PHE A 29 7.92 -1.42 4.44
CA PHE A 29 7.27 -2.70 4.17
C PHE A 29 5.95 -2.88 4.96
N PRO A 30 5.88 -2.62 6.28
CA PRO A 30 4.64 -2.83 7.03
C PRO A 30 3.46 -2.00 6.50
N GLN A 31 3.69 -0.72 6.20
CA GLN A 31 2.64 0.16 5.68
C GLN A 31 2.23 -0.21 4.25
N LEU A 32 3.19 -0.56 3.39
CA LEU A 32 2.90 -0.96 2.01
C LEU A 32 2.19 -2.31 1.94
N PHE A 33 2.53 -3.24 2.83
CA PHE A 33 1.85 -4.53 2.93
C PHE A 33 0.39 -4.36 3.38
N VAL A 34 0.14 -3.51 4.39
CA VAL A 34 -1.21 -3.20 4.85
C VAL A 34 -2.02 -2.51 3.74
N LEU A 35 -1.44 -1.52 3.07
CA LEU A 35 -2.08 -0.87 1.93
C LEU A 35 -2.39 -1.89 0.82
N GLY A 36 -1.42 -2.69 0.39
CA GLY A 36 -1.61 -3.73 -0.62
C GLY A 36 -2.71 -4.74 -0.27
N THR A 37 -2.81 -5.11 1.01
CA THR A 37 -3.88 -5.98 1.52
C THR A 37 -5.25 -5.32 1.38
N ALA A 38 -5.37 -4.05 1.77
CA ALA A 38 -6.62 -3.28 1.63
C ALA A 38 -7.02 -3.12 0.15
N LEU A 39 -6.06 -2.84 -0.74
CA LEU A 39 -6.30 -2.76 -2.18
C LEU A 39 -6.82 -4.10 -2.73
N GLY A 40 -6.16 -5.21 -2.38
CA GLY A 40 -6.55 -6.54 -2.84
C GLY A 40 -7.95 -6.95 -2.38
N PHE A 41 -8.30 -6.73 -1.11
CA PHE A 41 -9.66 -7.02 -0.61
C PHE A 41 -10.72 -6.08 -1.19
N SER A 42 -10.40 -4.79 -1.35
CA SER A 42 -11.35 -3.85 -1.95
C SER A 42 -11.71 -4.26 -3.37
N TYR A 43 -10.74 -4.67 -4.18
CA TYR A 43 -11.01 -5.22 -5.51
C TYR A 43 -11.79 -6.53 -5.46
N ALA A 44 -11.40 -7.47 -4.57
CA ALA A 44 -12.07 -8.76 -4.47
C ALA A 44 -13.56 -8.62 -4.13
N GLN A 45 -13.91 -7.63 -3.31
CA GLN A 45 -15.28 -7.35 -2.90
C GLN A 45 -16.06 -6.54 -3.94
N THR A 46 -15.47 -5.50 -4.53
CA THR A 46 -16.20 -4.61 -5.45
C THR A 46 -16.15 -5.03 -6.90
N ARG A 47 -15.18 -5.87 -7.28
CA ARG A 47 -14.86 -6.24 -8.67
C ARG A 47 -14.65 -5.01 -9.57
N ASN A 48 -14.21 -3.90 -8.99
CA ASN A 48 -14.01 -2.63 -9.68
C ASN A 48 -12.59 -2.12 -9.41
N LEU A 49 -11.84 -1.81 -10.47
CA LEU A 49 -10.48 -1.28 -10.37
C LEU A 49 -10.44 0.18 -9.88
N LEU A 50 -11.50 0.96 -10.08
CA LEU A 50 -11.54 2.33 -9.56
C LEU A 50 -11.49 2.36 -8.04
N THR A 51 -12.09 1.37 -7.35
CA THR A 51 -12.06 1.31 -5.88
C THR A 51 -10.62 1.29 -5.32
N PRO A 52 -9.75 0.32 -5.67
CA PRO A 52 -8.37 0.32 -5.20
C PRO A 52 -7.56 1.51 -5.77
N ILE A 53 -7.79 1.95 -7.01
CA ILE A 53 -7.10 3.12 -7.56
C ILE A 53 -7.37 4.36 -6.70
N THR A 54 -8.62 4.60 -6.34
CA THR A 54 -9.01 5.73 -5.48
C THR A 54 -8.38 5.61 -4.10
N ILE A 55 -8.44 4.43 -3.45
CA ILE A 55 -7.80 4.21 -2.14
C ILE A 55 -6.29 4.50 -2.22
N HIS A 56 -5.63 3.99 -3.26
CA HIS A 56 -4.20 4.19 -3.47
C HIS A 56 -3.86 5.67 -3.71
N ALA A 57 -4.66 6.38 -4.50
CA ALA A 57 -4.49 7.81 -4.75
C ALA A 57 -4.67 8.65 -3.48
N PHE A 58 -5.67 8.33 -2.65
CA PHE A 58 -5.87 8.99 -1.35
C PHE A 58 -4.71 8.74 -0.39
N TRP A 59 -4.19 7.51 -0.33
CA TRP A 59 -3.03 7.19 0.50
C TRP A 59 -1.80 8.03 0.10
N ASN A 60 -1.44 8.00 -1.19
CA ASN A 60 -0.30 8.78 -1.70
C ASN A 60 -0.47 10.29 -1.47
N SER A 61 -1.66 10.81 -1.75
CA SER A 61 -1.96 12.22 -1.52
C SER A 61 -1.86 12.58 -0.04
N GLY A 62 -2.38 11.74 0.85
CA GLY A 62 -2.27 11.91 2.30
C GLY A 62 -0.83 11.94 2.78
N VAL A 63 0.00 10.99 2.33
CA VAL A 63 1.44 10.95 2.66
C VAL A 63 2.14 12.21 2.16
N ILE A 64 1.95 12.60 0.89
CA ILE A 64 2.57 13.81 0.32
C ILE A 64 2.15 15.05 1.11
N LEU A 65 0.85 15.22 1.37
CA LEU A 65 0.34 16.38 2.10
C LEU A 65 0.88 16.44 3.53
N LEU A 66 0.90 15.31 4.24
CA LEU A 66 1.42 15.22 5.60
C LEU A 66 2.91 15.54 5.65
N LEU A 67 3.71 14.90 4.81
CA LEU A 67 5.15 15.13 4.76
C LEU A 67 5.47 16.57 4.35
N THR A 68 4.73 17.12 3.38
CA THR A 68 4.85 18.54 2.98
C THR A 68 4.52 19.46 4.16
N PHE A 69 3.45 19.19 4.90
CA PHE A 69 3.08 19.96 6.08
C PHE A 69 4.18 19.93 7.15
N LEU A 70 4.71 18.75 7.47
CA LEU A 70 5.81 18.59 8.43
C LEU A 70 7.09 19.29 7.96
N GLN A 71 7.42 19.19 6.67
CA GLN A 71 8.56 19.89 6.09
C GLN A 71 8.45 21.41 6.24
N LEU A 72 7.26 21.98 6.03
CA LEU A 72 7.00 23.40 6.22
C LEU A 72 7.15 23.85 7.69
N GLN A 73 7.05 22.92 8.65
CA GLN A 73 7.34 23.19 10.07
C GLN A 73 8.83 23.03 10.43
N GLY A 74 9.68 22.65 9.47
CA GLY A 74 11.13 22.50 9.68
C GLY A 74 11.57 21.11 10.12
N TYR A 75 10.70 20.09 10.08
CA TYR A 75 11.12 18.70 10.31
C TYR A 75 11.98 18.16 9.16
N ASP A 76 13.01 17.38 9.48
CA ASP A 76 13.76 16.63 8.46
C ASP A 76 13.00 15.36 8.08
N ILE A 77 12.40 15.36 6.88
CA ILE A 77 11.66 14.20 6.35
C ILE A 77 12.55 12.96 6.22
N LYS A 78 13.85 13.13 5.93
CA LYS A 78 14.74 11.96 5.75
C LYS A 78 14.90 11.19 7.05
N GLU A 79 15.04 11.90 8.16
CA GLU A 79 15.10 11.30 9.49
C GLU A 79 13.78 10.59 9.80
N LEU A 80 12.63 11.22 9.49
CA LEU A 80 11.31 10.62 9.71
C LEU A 80 11.07 9.34 8.90
N LEU A 81 11.52 9.30 7.64
CA LEU A 81 11.36 8.12 6.77
C LEU A 81 12.36 7.00 7.10
N GLN A 82 13.53 7.33 7.66
CA GLN A 82 14.56 6.36 8.05
C GLN A 82 14.38 5.82 9.48
N ALA A 83 13.53 6.46 10.29
CA ALA A 83 13.24 6.05 11.67
C ALA A 83 12.25 4.86 11.78
N THR A 84 11.70 4.39 10.66
CA THR A 84 10.75 3.27 10.55
C THR A 84 11.33 2.01 9.95
#